data_AF-A0AAN0JPF2-F1
#
_entry.id   AF-A0AAN0JPF2-F1
#
_cell.length_a   1.000
_cell.length_b   1.000
_cell.length_c   1.000
_cell.angle_alpha   90.00
_cell.angle_beta   90.00
_cell.angle_gamma   90.00
#
_symmetry.space_group_name_H-M   'P 1'
#
loop_
_entity.id
_entity.type
_entity.pdbx_description
1 polymer ?
#
loop_
_entity_poly.entity_id
_entity_poly.type
_entity_poly.pdbx_seq_one_letter_code
_entity_poly.pdbx_strand_id
1 'polypeptide(L)'
;MYTPLTNDCIQYLCILLTNKTIQELEISLHSISDRGITNICQALEHNSTLTSLDLSYNPLITSTSGQALSHLLLNNSSLVELNLSYTSLSTESILLILQFLMDNKKIRTLRLDKQYEETCINTYPNYHLIQDRVDWVD
;
A
#
# COMPACT_ATOMS: atom_id res chain seq x y z
N MET A 1 4.64 18.48 -14.64
CA MET A 1 4.89 18.74 -13.21
C MET A 1 3.63 18.34 -12.47
N TYR A 2 3.65 17.22 -11.75
CA TYR A 2 2.55 16.84 -10.87
C TYR A 2 2.67 17.64 -9.58
N THR A 3 1.56 18.16 -9.06
CA THR A 3 1.52 18.92 -7.81
C THR A 3 1.62 17.96 -6.63
N PRO A 4 2.66 18.08 -5.79
CA PRO A 4 2.76 17.27 -4.58
C PRO A 4 1.53 17.47 -3.69
N LEU A 5 1.00 16.39 -3.12
CA LEU A 5 0.00 16.48 -2.07
C LEU A 5 0.64 17.12 -0.83
N THR A 6 0.19 18.33 -0.50
CA THR A 6 0.64 19.02 0.71
C THR A 6 0.09 18.32 1.96
N ASN A 7 0.72 18.57 3.11
CA ASN A 7 0.25 18.00 4.38
C ASN A 7 -1.21 18.37 4.69
N ASP A 8 -1.64 19.58 4.32
CA ASP A 8 -3.03 20.03 4.52
C ASP A 8 -4.01 19.21 3.66
N CYS A 9 -3.64 18.92 2.40
CA CYS A 9 -4.43 18.05 1.53
C CYS A 9 -4.51 16.63 2.10
N ILE A 10 -3.40 16.09 2.62
CA ILE A 10 -3.39 14.77 3.28
C ILE A 10 -4.29 14.77 4.51
N GLN A 11 -4.24 15.80 5.35
CA GLN A 11 -5.09 15.88 6.53
C GLN A 11 -6.58 15.91 6.15
N TYR A 12 -6.94 16.69 5.13
CA TYR A 12 -8.31 16.71 4.63
C TYR A 12 -8.73 15.35 4.07
N LEU A 13 -7.86 14.68 3.31
CA LEU A 13 -8.10 13.34 2.80
C LEU A 13 -8.32 12.32 3.94
N CYS A 14 -7.50 12.35 4.99
CA CYS A 14 -7.69 11.50 6.16
C CYS A 14 -9.06 11.72 6.81
N ILE A 15 -9.55 12.96 6.88
CA ILE A 15 -10.91 13.26 7.37
C ILE A 15 -11.95 12.64 6.44
N LEU A 16 -11.82 12.77 5.13
CA LEU A 16 -12.76 12.17 4.17
C LEU A 16 -12.82 10.64 4.31
N LEU A 17 -11.68 10.00 4.56
CA LEU A 17 -11.60 8.56 4.79
C LEU A 17 -12.34 8.11 6.07
N THR A 18 -12.64 9.00 7.01
CA THR A 18 -13.47 8.64 8.17
C THR A 18 -14.97 8.57 7.87
N ASN A 19 -15.43 9.19 6.77
CA ASN A 19 -16.86 9.30 6.46
C ASN A 19 -17.49 8.02 5.86
N LYS A 20 -16.72 6.92 5.72
CA LYS A 20 -17.21 5.57 5.35
C LYS A 20 -18.11 5.54 4.10
N THR A 21 -17.80 6.33 3.08
CA THR A 21 -18.52 6.31 1.78
C THR A 21 -17.61 6.00 0.61
N ILE A 22 -16.32 6.39 0.69
CA ILE A 22 -15.34 6.18 -0.36
C ILE A 22 -15.00 4.67 -0.43
N GLN A 23 -15.06 4.13 -1.65
CA GLN A 23 -14.73 2.73 -1.96
C GLN A 23 -13.40 2.59 -2.70
N GLU A 24 -13.08 3.58 -3.54
CA GLU A 24 -11.86 3.58 -4.34
C GLU A 24 -11.13 4.92 -4.15
N LEU A 25 -9.82 4.86 -3.98
CA LEU A 25 -8.97 6.02 -3.82
C LEU A 25 -7.72 5.86 -4.67
N GLU A 26 -7.57 6.75 -5.64
CA GLU A 26 -6.39 6.83 -6.50
C GLU A 26 -5.54 8.05 -6.11
N ILE A 27 -4.29 7.80 -5.76
CA ILE A 27 -3.30 8.82 -5.41
C ILE A 27 -2.03 8.57 -6.23
N SER A 28 -2.17 8.21 -7.50
CA SER A 28 -1.03 7.97 -8.38
C SER A 28 -0.32 9.29 -8.76
N LEU A 29 1.01 9.27 -8.91
CA LEU A 29 1.80 10.43 -9.40
C LEU A 29 1.72 11.72 -8.55
N HIS A 30 1.32 11.66 -7.28
CA HIS A 30 1.11 12.85 -6.45
C HIS A 30 2.25 13.18 -5.46
N SER A 31 3.41 12.53 -5.58
CA SER A 31 4.60 12.79 -4.76
C SER A 31 4.28 12.83 -3.25
N ILE A 32 3.50 11.85 -2.77
CA ILE A 32 3.16 11.73 -1.35
C ILE A 32 4.37 11.27 -0.53
N SER A 33 4.66 11.97 0.57
CA SER A 33 5.75 11.62 1.48
C SER A 33 5.42 10.44 2.38
N ASP A 34 6.44 9.80 2.95
CA ASP A 34 6.27 8.75 3.97
C ASP A 34 5.38 9.15 5.14
N ARG A 35 5.49 10.41 5.59
CA ARG A 35 4.62 10.96 6.64
C ARG A 35 3.17 11.01 6.19
N GLY A 36 2.93 11.40 4.94
CA GLY A 36 1.59 11.42 4.36
C GLY A 36 0.99 10.02 4.30
N ILE A 37 1.77 9.02 3.87
CA ILE A 37 1.35 7.60 3.87
C ILE A 37 1.04 7.10 5.27
N THR A 38 1.88 7.41 6.25
CA THR A 38 1.63 7.02 7.64
C THR A 38 0.28 7.54 8.13
N ASN A 39 -0.05 8.81 7.85
CA ASN A 39 -1.35 9.39 8.21
C ASN A 39 -2.52 8.73 7.47
N ILE A 40 -2.35 8.39 6.19
CA ILE A 40 -3.37 7.68 5.41
C ILE A 40 -3.59 6.28 5.99
N CYS A 41 -2.53 5.52 6.27
CA CYS A 41 -2.63 4.19 6.87
C CYS A 41 -3.41 4.23 8.19
N GLN A 42 -3.10 5.18 9.08
CA GLN A 42 -3.82 5.37 10.34
C GLN A 42 -5.30 5.68 10.14
N ALA A 43 -5.64 6.55 9.18
CA ALA A 43 -7.04 6.84 8.86
C ALA A 43 -7.78 5.61 8.32
N LEU A 44 -7.09 4.76 7.57
CA LEU A 44 -7.64 3.56 6.97
C LEU A 44 -7.79 2.38 7.93
N GLU A 45 -7.06 2.34 9.06
CA GLU A 45 -7.24 1.30 10.09
C GLU A 45 -8.69 1.19 10.60
N HIS A 46 -9.43 2.30 10.59
CA HIS A 46 -10.83 2.36 11.01
C HIS A 46 -11.81 2.54 9.85
N ASN A 47 -11.31 2.64 8.63
CA ASN A 47 -12.13 2.67 7.44
C ASN A 47 -12.57 1.23 7.09
N SER A 48 -13.86 1.05 6.85
CA SER A 48 -14.45 -0.24 6.52
C SER A 48 -15.16 -0.26 5.17
N THR A 49 -14.92 0.74 4.32
CA THR A 49 -15.60 0.90 3.02
C THR A 49 -14.66 0.97 1.84
N LEU A 50 -13.42 1.42 2.04
CA LEU A 50 -12.41 1.46 1.01
C LEU A 50 -11.97 0.04 0.67
N THR A 51 -12.16 -0.33 -0.59
CA THR A 51 -11.84 -1.63 -1.16
C THR A 51 -10.65 -1.56 -2.11
N SER A 52 -10.34 -0.39 -2.69
CA SER A 52 -9.18 -0.20 -3.57
C SER A 52 -8.39 1.05 -3.21
N LEU A 53 -7.07 0.90 -3.11
CA LEU A 53 -6.13 1.99 -2.88
C LEU A 53 -4.98 1.91 -3.89
N ASP A 54 -4.85 2.95 -4.72
CA ASP A 54 -3.72 3.09 -5.64
C ASP A 54 -2.76 4.18 -5.14
N LEU A 55 -1.53 3.77 -4.81
CA LEU A 55 -0.42 4.64 -4.41
C LEU A 55 0.75 4.59 -5.40
N SER A 56 0.51 4.09 -6.61
CA SER A 56 1.57 3.88 -7.59
C SER A 56 2.24 5.18 -8.03
N TYR A 57 3.45 5.07 -8.55
CA TYR A 57 4.22 6.22 -9.05
C TYR A 57 4.44 7.32 -8.00
N ASN A 58 4.62 6.93 -6.75
CA ASN A 58 5.00 7.83 -5.67
C ASN A 58 6.40 7.47 -5.14
N PRO A 59 7.47 8.01 -5.72
CA PRO A 59 8.85 7.67 -5.35
C PRO A 59 9.25 8.18 -3.96
N LEU A 60 8.44 9.02 -3.32
CA LEU A 60 8.66 9.49 -1.95
C LEU A 60 8.07 8.55 -0.89
N ILE A 61 7.46 7.44 -1.31
CA ILE A 61 7.12 6.31 -0.45
C ILE A 61 8.35 5.41 -0.40
N THR A 62 9.08 5.47 0.71
CA THR A 62 10.33 4.76 0.92
C THR A 62 10.17 3.66 1.96
N SER A 63 11.27 2.99 2.32
CA SER A 63 11.29 2.00 3.41
C SER A 63 10.77 2.54 4.75
N THR A 64 10.75 3.85 4.95
CA THR A 64 10.16 4.48 6.15
C THR A 64 8.66 4.19 6.26
N SER A 65 7.94 4.09 5.14
CA SER A 65 6.52 3.72 5.11
C SER A 65 6.26 2.22 5.26
N GLY A 66 7.28 1.37 5.11
CA GLY A 66 7.12 -0.09 5.03
C GLY A 66 6.34 -0.65 6.22
N GLN A 67 6.67 -0.24 7.44
CA GLN A 67 5.95 -0.68 8.64
C GLN A 67 4.48 -0.23 8.67
N ALA A 68 4.20 1.02 8.31
CA ALA A 68 2.84 1.56 8.31
C ALA A 68 1.96 0.87 7.26
N LEU A 69 2.50 0.64 6.06
CA LEU A 69 1.82 -0.12 5.00
C LEU A 69 1.56 -1.55 5.44
N SER A 70 2.57 -2.25 5.93
CA SER A 70 2.42 -3.61 6.49
C SER A 70 1.35 -3.70 7.59
N HIS A 71 1.31 -2.72 8.50
CA HIS A 71 0.31 -2.67 9.56
C HIS A 71 -1.10 -2.41 9.03
N LEU A 72 -1.24 -1.55 8.00
CA LEU A 72 -2.51 -1.35 7.30
C LEU A 72 -3.00 -2.67 6.70
N LEU A 73 -2.13 -3.43 6.02
CA LEU A 73 -2.50 -4.72 5.46
C LEU A 73 -2.96 -5.69 6.53
N LEU A 74 -2.37 -5.70 7.73
CA LEU A 74 -2.80 -6.60 8.80
C LEU A 74 -4.18 -6.24 9.36
N ASN A 75 -4.42 -4.95 9.62
CA ASN A 75 -5.56 -4.51 10.44
C ASN A 75 -6.77 -4.05 9.64
N ASN A 76 -6.60 -3.66 8.37
CA ASN A 76 -7.73 -3.27 7.55
C ASN A 76 -8.50 -4.51 7.06
N SER A 77 -9.83 -4.46 7.21
CA SER A 77 -10.73 -5.58 6.90
C SER A 77 -11.58 -5.38 5.65
N SER A 78 -11.50 -4.21 5.00
CA SER A 78 -12.26 -3.86 3.79
C SER A 78 -11.41 -3.83 2.52
N LEU A 79 -10.11 -3.54 2.63
CA LEU A 79 -9.23 -3.36 1.48
C LEU A 79 -9.01 -4.69 0.77
N VAL A 80 -9.27 -4.68 -0.54
CA VAL A 80 -9.18 -5.83 -1.45
C VAL A 80 -8.00 -5.64 -2.40
N GLU A 81 -7.78 -4.41 -2.87
CA GLU A 81 -6.71 -4.07 -3.81
C GLU A 81 -5.80 -2.98 -3.25
N LEU A 82 -4.49 -3.19 -3.39
CA LEU A 82 -3.46 -2.22 -3.05
C LEU A 82 -2.40 -2.19 -4.16
N ASN A 83 -2.13 -1.00 -4.70
CA ASN A 83 -1.08 -0.80 -5.69
C ASN A 83 0.07 0.03 -5.10
N LEU A 84 1.27 -0.56 -5.03
CA LEU A 84 2.52 0.07 -4.57
C LEU A 84 3.62 0.05 -5.64
N SER A 85 3.28 -0.20 -6.90
CA SER A 85 4.23 -0.13 -8.02
C SER A 85 4.81 1.28 -8.19
N TYR A 86 6.02 1.37 -8.70
CA TYR A 86 6.76 2.60 -8.92
C TYR A 86 6.90 3.45 -7.65
N THR A 87 7.14 2.78 -6.52
CA THR A 87 7.53 3.42 -5.25
C THR A 87 9.02 3.19 -5.00
N SER A 88 9.55 3.68 -3.88
CA SER A 88 10.96 3.48 -3.49
C SER A 88 11.08 2.61 -2.24
N LEU A 89 10.18 1.64 -2.08
CA LEU A 89 10.23 0.64 -1.03
C LEU A 89 11.50 -0.22 -1.17
N SER A 90 12.12 -0.58 -0.06
CA SER A 90 13.23 -1.52 -0.10
C SER A 90 12.72 -2.96 -0.21
N THR A 91 13.58 -3.89 -0.63
CA THR A 91 13.26 -5.32 -0.64
C THR A 91 12.80 -5.80 0.73
N GLU A 92 13.42 -5.34 1.82
CA GLU A 92 13.03 -5.68 3.19
C GLU A 92 11.60 -5.22 3.51
N SER A 93 11.22 -4.04 3.00
CA SER A 93 9.86 -3.52 3.16
C SER A 93 8.85 -4.36 2.39
N ILE A 94 9.19 -4.79 1.17
CA ILE A 94 8.36 -5.70 0.37
C ILE A 94 8.19 -7.06 1.08
N LEU A 95 9.27 -7.66 1.57
CA LEU A 95 9.21 -8.93 2.30
C LEU A 95 8.34 -8.81 3.56
N LEU A 96 8.42 -7.68 4.27
CA LEU A 96 7.54 -7.41 5.41
C LEU A 96 6.07 -7.30 4.97
N ILE A 97 5.77 -6.59 3.89
CA ILE A 97 4.42 -6.51 3.33
C ILE A 97 3.89 -7.90 2.96
N LEU A 98 4.71 -8.77 2.33
CA LEU A 98 4.33 -10.14 2.01
C LEU A 98 4.06 -10.99 3.25
N GLN A 99 4.81 -10.78 4.34
CA GLN A 99 4.55 -11.41 5.64
C GLN A 99 3.15 -11.11 6.14
N PHE A 100 2.75 -9.83 6.18
CA PHE A 100 1.42 -9.43 6.64
C PHE A 100 0.31 -9.73 5.63
N LEU A 101 0.63 -9.76 4.34
CA LEU A 101 -0.29 -10.27 3.31
C LEU A 101 -0.64 -11.73 3.57
N MET A 102 0.28 -12.54 4.11
CA MET A 102 0.00 -13.94 4.47
C MET A 102 -1.10 -14.05 5.54
N ASP A 103 -1.09 -13.16 6.52
CA ASP A 103 -2.03 -13.16 7.66
C ASP A 103 -3.40 -12.56 7.29
N ASN A 104 -3.41 -11.50 6.47
CA ASN A 104 -4.65 -10.91 6.00
C ASN A 104 -5.21 -11.68 4.79
N LYS A 105 -6.44 -12.21 4.87
CA LYS A 105 -7.09 -12.93 3.74
C LYS A 105 -8.07 -12.07 2.94
N LYS A 106 -8.19 -10.77 3.22
CA LYS A 106 -9.08 -9.83 2.52
C LYS A 106 -8.46 -9.27 1.25
N ILE A 107 -7.18 -8.88 1.32
CA ILE A 107 -6.47 -8.38 0.15
C ILE A 107 -6.33 -9.49 -0.88
N ARG A 108 -6.87 -9.28 -2.08
CA ARG A 108 -6.81 -10.20 -3.20
C ARG A 108 -5.79 -9.79 -4.24
N THR A 109 -5.46 -8.50 -4.30
CA THR A 109 -4.53 -7.98 -5.30
C THR A 109 -3.56 -7.01 -4.64
N LEU A 110 -2.28 -7.37 -4.65
CA LEU A 110 -1.17 -6.50 -4.29
C LEU A 110 -0.30 -6.31 -5.52
N ARG A 111 -0.25 -5.09 -6.08
CA ARG A 111 0.59 -4.75 -7.23
C ARG A 111 1.94 -4.19 -6.76
N LEU A 112 3.02 -4.78 -7.24
CA LEU A 112 4.42 -4.44 -6.91
C LEU A 112 5.28 -4.39 -8.17
N ASP A 113 6.44 -3.74 -8.10
CA ASP A 113 7.36 -3.69 -9.24
C ASP A 113 8.00 -5.04 -9.54
N LYS A 114 8.09 -5.37 -10.84
CA LYS A 114 8.68 -6.60 -11.37
C LYS A 114 10.10 -6.86 -10.84
N GLN A 115 10.85 -5.80 -10.53
CA GLN A 115 12.21 -5.90 -9.99
C GLN A 115 12.31 -6.70 -8.67
N TYR A 116 11.23 -6.79 -7.88
CA TYR A 116 11.24 -7.55 -6.63
C TYR A 116 10.85 -9.02 -6.80
N GLU A 117 10.32 -9.42 -7.96
CA GLU A 117 9.71 -10.75 -8.17
C GLU A 117 10.67 -11.88 -7.85
N GLU A 118 11.82 -11.90 -8.53
CA GLU A 118 12.82 -12.96 -8.37
C GLU A 118 13.31 -13.05 -6.92
N THR A 119 13.56 -11.91 -6.28
CA THR A 119 14.04 -11.87 -4.90
C THR A 119 12.98 -12.36 -3.92
N CYS A 120 11.71 -12.02 -4.14
CA CYS A 120 10.61 -12.49 -3.30
C CYS A 120 10.39 -14.00 -3.44
N ILE A 121 10.39 -14.53 -4.67
CA ILE A 121 10.27 -15.96 -4.93
C ILE A 121 11.40 -16.74 -4.22
N ASN A 122 12.62 -16.23 -4.29
CA ASN A 122 13.80 -16.91 -3.74
C ASN A 122 13.97 -16.75 -2.23
N THR A 123 13.49 -15.64 -1.66
CA THR A 123 13.78 -15.27 -0.26
C THR A 123 12.60 -15.51 0.68
N TYR A 124 11.36 -15.42 0.20
CA TYR A 124 10.17 -15.56 1.04
C TYR A 124 9.63 -17.01 0.97
N PRO A 125 9.83 -17.86 2.00
CA PRO A 125 9.58 -19.30 1.88
C PRO A 125 8.13 -19.67 1.55
N ASN A 126 7.20 -18.82 1.96
CA ASN A 126 5.76 -19.04 1.81
C ASN A 126 5.16 -18.28 0.61
N TYR A 127 5.99 -17.81 -0.34
CA TYR A 127 5.50 -17.05 -1.49
C TYR A 127 4.44 -17.80 -2.27
N HIS A 128 4.61 -19.11 -2.46
CA HIS A 128 3.65 -19.98 -3.16
C HIS A 128 2.23 -19.97 -2.56
N LEU A 129 2.05 -19.57 -1.29
CA LEU A 129 0.75 -19.48 -0.62
C LEU A 129 0.02 -18.15 -0.87
N ILE A 130 0.72 -17.16 -1.42
CA ILE A 130 0.19 -15.82 -1.68
C ILE A 130 0.45 -15.33 -3.11
N GLN A 131 1.12 -16.13 -3.93
CA GLN A 131 1.51 -15.76 -5.30
C GLN A 131 0.32 -15.40 -6.20
N ASP A 132 -0.86 -15.98 -5.95
CA ASP A 132 -2.10 -15.69 -6.67
C ASP A 132 -2.67 -14.30 -6.35
N ARG A 133 -2.10 -13.63 -5.36
CA ARG A 133 -2.54 -12.32 -4.86
C ARG A 133 -1.53 -11.22 -5.14
N VAL A 134 -0.39 -11.55 -5.75
CA VAL A 134 0.69 -10.60 -6.04
C VAL A 134 0.83 -10.47 -7.55
N ASP A 135 0.56 -9.26 -8.04
CA ASP A 135 0.70 -8.90 -9.44
C ASP A 135 1.99 -8.10 -9.62
N TRP A 136 2.87 -8.57 -10.51
CA TRP A 136 4.12 -7.88 -10.84
C TRP A 136 3.94 -6.95 -12.04
N VAL A 137 4.26 -5.67 -11.86
CA VAL A 137 4.13 -4.61 -12.87
C VAL A 137 5.50 -4.25 -13.44
N ASP A 138 5.61 -4.22 -14.78
CA ASP A 138 6.85 -3.90 -15.52
C ASP A 138 7.24 -2.42 -15.46
#